data_AF-A0A7L2Y4V2-F1
#
_entry.id   AF-A0A7L2Y4V2-F1
#
_cell.length_a   1.000
_cell.length_b   1.000
_cell.length_c   1.000
_cell.angle_alpha   90.00
_cell.angle_beta   90.00
_cell.angle_gamma   90.00
#
_symmetry.space_group_name_H-M   'P 1'
#
loop_
_entity.id
_entity.type
_entity.pdbx_description
1 polymer ?
#
loop_
_entity_poly.entity_id
_entity_poly.type
_entity_poly.pdbx_seq_one_letter_code
_entity_poly.pdbx_strand_id
1 'polypeptide(L)'
;MSAQGDCEFLVKRARELVPGDLWAAKAWLITARSLYPADFNIQYEMYTIERNAERTASAGRLLYDMFVNFPDQPAVWREISVITSALRNDSQDKQTQFLRGLFETLPGRVQCEMLLKATEQCFNTLERAEMLLLLLRRFPETVVQHGVGLGETLLDAESIEDQESPVNCFRKLFVCDVLPLIINNPDVRLPANLLYKYLNKAAEFYINYVTRSTQTESQYQGSQDSSDIMSPSKRSSQKYVIDGLTEKSSQITDPWERLFKILSVVGMRCEWQMDKGRRSFGDILHRMKDLCRYISNFDSEAHIKYKNQVVYSTMLVFFKNAFQYVSNIQPSLFQGPNAPNQTPLVLLEDVPNIYGDTDIDRNKHIHKKRKLAEGREKTM
;
A
#
# COMPACT_ATOMS: atom_id res chain seq x y z
N MET A 1 54.44 -22.50 4.04
CA MET A 1 54.26 -21.83 2.74
C MET A 1 53.62 -22.81 1.78
N SER A 2 52.34 -22.62 1.41
CA SER A 2 51.72 -22.92 0.07
C SER A 2 50.20 -23.13 0.11
N ALA A 3 49.55 -23.30 1.28
CA ALA A 3 48.12 -23.65 1.34
C ALA A 3 47.19 -22.71 0.54
N GLN A 4 47.51 -21.41 0.52
CA GLN A 4 46.79 -20.42 -0.30
C GLN A 4 46.93 -20.71 -1.81
N GLY A 5 48.15 -20.99 -2.27
CA GLY A 5 48.44 -21.33 -3.67
C GLY A 5 47.83 -22.67 -4.09
N ASP A 6 47.74 -23.61 -3.16
CA ASP A 6 47.09 -24.91 -3.39
C ASP A 6 45.57 -24.75 -3.56
N CYS A 7 44.92 -23.91 -2.74
CA CYS A 7 43.48 -23.59 -2.89
C CYS A 7 43.19 -22.89 -4.22
N GLU A 8 43.98 -21.88 -4.57
CA GLU A 8 43.84 -21.14 -5.84
C GLU A 8 44.04 -22.06 -7.05
N PHE A 9 45.01 -22.97 -6.98
CA PHE A 9 45.24 -23.97 -8.02
C PHE A 9 44.03 -24.89 -8.22
N LEU A 10 43.48 -25.43 -7.13
CA LEU A 10 42.31 -26.32 -7.18
C LEU A 10 41.08 -25.62 -7.76
N VAL A 11 40.82 -24.38 -7.34
CA VAL A 11 39.71 -23.56 -7.87
C VAL A 11 39.93 -23.26 -9.36
N LYS A 12 41.14 -22.87 -9.76
CA LYS A 12 41.47 -22.62 -11.16
C LYS A 12 41.26 -23.88 -12.01
N ARG A 13 41.71 -25.03 -11.52
CA ARG A 13 41.57 -26.31 -12.23
C ARG A 13 40.11 -26.71 -12.40
N ALA A 14 39.27 -26.50 -11.38
CA ALA A 14 37.85 -26.73 -11.49
C ALA A 14 37.19 -25.83 -12.54
N ARG A 15 37.52 -24.53 -12.57
CA ARG A 15 36.99 -23.56 -13.56
C ARG A 15 37.29 -23.95 -15.00
N GLU A 16 38.52 -24.40 -15.28
CA GLU A 16 38.93 -24.85 -16.62
C GLU A 16 38.06 -26.01 -17.14
N LEU A 17 37.54 -26.84 -16.24
CA LEU A 17 36.74 -28.01 -16.58
C LEU A 17 35.25 -27.70 -16.74
N VAL A 18 34.74 -26.58 -16.23
CA VAL A 18 33.30 -26.24 -16.28
C VAL A 18 32.69 -26.32 -17.68
N PRO A 19 33.34 -25.82 -18.76
CA PRO A 19 32.75 -25.87 -20.11
C PRO A 19 32.71 -27.28 -20.74
N GLY A 20 33.61 -28.18 -20.32
CA GLY A 20 33.80 -29.49 -20.95
C GLY A 20 33.30 -30.68 -20.11
N ASP A 21 33.47 -30.62 -18.80
CA ASP A 21 33.06 -31.66 -17.85
C ASP A 21 32.71 -31.05 -16.48
N LEU A 22 31.43 -30.74 -16.32
CA LEU A 22 30.87 -30.21 -15.08
C LEU A 22 31.04 -31.16 -13.89
N TRP A 23 31.03 -32.47 -14.11
CA TRP A 23 31.15 -33.45 -13.03
C TRP A 23 32.58 -33.55 -12.52
N ALA A 24 33.55 -33.51 -13.43
CA ALA A 24 34.95 -33.41 -13.05
C ALA A 24 35.23 -32.12 -12.28
N ALA A 25 34.73 -30.97 -12.75
CA ALA A 25 34.86 -29.69 -12.04
C ALA A 25 34.32 -29.77 -10.60
N LYS A 26 33.14 -30.38 -10.41
CA LYS A 26 32.56 -30.61 -9.08
C LYS A 26 33.38 -31.56 -8.21
N ALA A 27 33.90 -32.65 -8.78
CA ALA A 27 34.74 -33.58 -8.05
C ALA A 27 35.98 -32.87 -7.49
N TRP A 28 36.65 -32.04 -8.30
CA TRP A 28 37.76 -31.20 -7.86
C TRP A 28 37.38 -30.29 -6.68
N LEU A 29 36.24 -29.61 -6.76
CA LEU A 29 35.81 -28.71 -5.68
C LEU A 29 35.37 -29.45 -4.41
N ILE A 30 34.76 -30.63 -4.53
CA ILE A 30 34.42 -31.47 -3.37
C ILE A 30 35.71 -31.92 -2.66
N THR A 31 36.72 -32.35 -3.43
CA THR A 31 38.04 -32.68 -2.89
C THR A 31 38.67 -31.46 -2.23
N ALA A 32 38.68 -30.31 -2.90
CA ALA A 32 39.23 -29.06 -2.37
C ALA A 32 38.55 -28.64 -1.06
N ARG A 33 37.21 -28.70 -0.99
CA ARG A 33 36.44 -28.39 0.22
C ARG A 33 36.73 -29.36 1.36
N SER A 34 37.00 -30.63 1.05
CA SER A 34 37.35 -31.63 2.06
C SER A 34 38.73 -31.36 2.66
N LEU A 35 39.67 -30.84 1.86
CA LEU A 35 41.02 -30.47 2.30
C LEU A 35 41.05 -29.11 3.00
N TYR A 36 40.23 -28.16 2.54
CA TYR A 36 40.22 -26.76 2.99
C TYR A 36 38.77 -26.29 3.26
N PRO A 37 38.10 -26.81 4.31
CA PRO A 37 36.68 -26.53 4.56
C PRO A 37 36.38 -25.08 4.92
N ALA A 38 37.36 -24.35 5.44
CA ALA A 38 37.23 -22.95 5.85
C ALA A 38 37.64 -21.94 4.75
N ASP A 39 37.97 -22.39 3.54
CA ASP A 39 38.33 -21.48 2.44
C ASP A 39 37.08 -20.96 1.73
N PHE A 40 36.92 -19.63 1.72
CA PHE A 40 35.78 -18.98 1.08
C PHE A 40 35.77 -19.14 -0.44
N ASN A 41 36.92 -19.10 -1.10
CA ASN A 41 36.98 -19.12 -2.56
C ASN A 41 36.50 -20.45 -3.13
N ILE A 42 36.81 -21.56 -2.47
CA ILE A 42 36.30 -22.89 -2.83
C ILE A 42 34.79 -22.94 -2.69
N GLN A 43 34.23 -22.48 -1.56
CA GLN A 43 32.78 -22.51 -1.34
C GLN A 43 32.02 -21.59 -2.31
N TYR A 44 32.57 -20.40 -2.56
CA TYR A 44 32.01 -19.44 -3.50
C TYR A 44 32.04 -19.94 -4.94
N GLU A 45 33.09 -20.67 -5.33
CA GLU A 45 33.15 -21.30 -6.65
C GLU A 45 32.11 -22.42 -6.78
N MET A 46 31.97 -23.28 -5.76
CA MET A 46 30.93 -24.30 -5.73
C MET A 46 29.53 -23.68 -5.87
N TYR A 47 29.26 -22.60 -5.14
CA TYR A 47 28.00 -21.86 -5.24
C TYR A 47 27.78 -21.30 -6.64
N THR A 48 28.80 -20.66 -7.22
CA THR A 48 28.70 -20.04 -8.55
C THR A 48 28.36 -21.06 -9.63
N ILE A 49 28.97 -22.25 -9.58
CA ILE A 49 28.68 -23.34 -10.52
C ILE A 49 27.23 -23.83 -10.37
N GLU A 50 26.75 -24.07 -9.15
CA GLU A 50 25.37 -24.54 -8.95
C GLU A 50 24.33 -23.47 -9.27
N ARG A 51 24.63 -22.20 -8.97
CA ARG A 51 23.80 -21.04 -9.30
C ARG A 51 23.66 -20.88 -10.81
N ASN A 52 24.77 -20.93 -11.55
CA ASN A 52 24.77 -20.79 -13.01
C ASN A 52 24.11 -22.00 -13.70
N ALA A 53 24.11 -23.17 -13.04
CA ALA A 53 23.36 -24.35 -13.47
C ALA A 53 21.89 -24.33 -13.02
N GLU A 54 21.41 -23.23 -12.42
CA GLU A 54 20.05 -23.02 -11.92
C GLU A 54 19.56 -24.10 -10.93
N ARG A 55 20.48 -24.74 -10.19
CA ARG A 55 20.16 -25.77 -9.19
C ARG A 55 19.82 -25.14 -7.85
N THR A 56 18.57 -24.71 -7.69
CA THR A 56 18.07 -24.00 -6.49
C THR A 56 18.43 -24.67 -5.17
N ALA A 57 18.17 -25.96 -4.99
CA ALA A 57 18.42 -26.67 -3.74
C ALA A 57 19.91 -26.73 -3.36
N SER A 58 20.78 -27.04 -4.34
CA SER A 58 22.23 -27.14 -4.11
C SER A 58 22.85 -25.76 -3.89
N ALA A 59 22.49 -24.78 -4.71
CA ALA A 59 22.93 -23.40 -4.56
C ALA A 59 22.45 -22.81 -3.23
N GLY A 60 21.22 -23.12 -2.81
CA GLY A 60 20.64 -22.65 -1.55
C GLY A 60 21.36 -23.15 -0.31
N ARG A 61 21.73 -24.43 -0.30
CA ARG A 61 22.57 -24.99 0.76
C ARG A 61 23.94 -24.32 0.85
N LEU A 62 24.59 -24.08 -0.31
CA LEU A 62 25.88 -23.40 -0.34
C LEU A 62 25.77 -21.93 0.06
N LEU A 63 24.68 -21.25 -0.30
CA LEU A 63 24.39 -19.90 0.15
C LEU A 63 24.19 -19.84 1.67
N TYR A 64 23.47 -20.82 2.24
CA TYR A 64 23.33 -20.97 3.69
C TYR A 64 24.71 -21.12 4.37
N ASP A 65 25.53 -22.06 3.88
CA ASP A 65 26.87 -22.30 4.43
C ASP A 65 27.74 -21.04 4.36
N MET A 66 27.68 -20.31 3.24
CA MET A 66 28.41 -19.05 3.07
C MET A 66 27.92 -17.95 4.01
N PHE A 67 26.61 -17.78 4.15
CA PHE A 67 26.01 -16.75 5.01
C PHE A 67 26.36 -16.96 6.49
N VAL A 68 26.34 -18.21 6.95
CA VAL A 68 26.63 -18.55 8.35
C VAL A 68 28.12 -18.47 8.66
N ASN A 69 28.96 -19.02 7.77
CA ASN A 69 30.39 -19.18 8.07
C ASN A 69 31.25 -18.00 7.62
N PHE A 70 30.76 -17.18 6.68
CA PHE A 70 31.52 -16.08 6.07
C PHE A 70 30.73 -14.77 5.99
N PRO A 71 30.18 -14.28 7.11
CA PRO A 71 29.32 -13.09 7.12
C PRO A 71 30.06 -11.80 6.72
N ASP A 72 31.38 -11.75 6.85
CA ASP A 72 32.16 -10.55 6.53
C ASP A 72 32.57 -10.46 5.05
N GLN A 73 32.26 -11.48 4.25
CA GLN A 73 32.68 -11.53 2.85
C GLN A 73 31.77 -10.67 1.95
N PRO A 74 32.31 -9.63 1.27
CA PRO A 74 31.50 -8.73 0.43
C PRO A 74 30.79 -9.44 -0.72
N ALA A 75 31.35 -10.54 -1.21
CA ALA A 75 30.74 -11.35 -2.26
C ALA A 75 29.41 -11.98 -1.81
N VAL A 76 29.28 -12.38 -0.55
CA VAL A 76 28.03 -12.92 0.00
C VAL A 76 26.96 -11.82 0.02
N TRP A 77 27.31 -10.62 0.47
CA TRP A 77 26.37 -9.49 0.50
C TRP A 77 25.95 -9.00 -0.89
N ARG A 78 26.82 -9.08 -1.89
CA ARG A 78 26.43 -8.85 -3.29
C ARG A 78 25.35 -9.83 -3.75
N GLU A 79 25.49 -11.12 -3.41
CA GLU A 79 24.47 -12.11 -3.73
C GLU A 79 23.16 -11.86 -2.98
N ILE A 80 23.24 -11.55 -1.68
CA ILE A 80 22.06 -11.21 -0.87
C ILE A 80 21.34 -10.00 -1.46
N SER A 81 22.06 -8.94 -1.85
CA SER A 81 21.49 -7.75 -2.47
C SER A 81 20.74 -8.07 -3.78
N VAL A 82 21.28 -8.96 -4.61
CA VAL A 82 20.61 -9.42 -5.84
C VAL A 82 19.35 -10.22 -5.50
N ILE A 83 19.41 -11.11 -4.52
CA ILE A 83 18.26 -11.92 -4.08
C ILE A 83 17.17 -11.02 -3.50
N THR A 84 17.50 -10.11 -2.59
CA THR A 84 16.51 -9.22 -1.96
C THR A 84 15.88 -8.25 -2.96
N SER A 85 16.64 -7.79 -3.95
CA SER A 85 16.11 -7.03 -5.08
C SER A 85 15.07 -7.83 -5.87
N ALA A 86 15.34 -9.11 -6.14
CA ALA A 86 14.40 -10.02 -6.81
C ALA A 86 13.15 -10.34 -5.95
N LEU A 87 13.28 -10.37 -4.62
CA LEU A 87 12.14 -10.53 -3.71
C LEU A 87 11.21 -9.31 -3.73
N ARG A 88 11.76 -8.10 -3.92
CA ARG A 88 11.01 -6.84 -3.94
C ARG A 88 10.43 -6.47 -5.31
N ASN A 89 11.03 -6.95 -6.39
CA ASN A 89 10.56 -6.71 -7.76
C ASN A 89 9.41 -7.66 -8.09
N ASP A 90 8.34 -7.20 -8.76
CA ASP A 90 7.20 -8.02 -9.20
C ASP A 90 7.44 -8.81 -10.51
N SER A 91 8.64 -8.72 -11.09
CA SER A 91 8.99 -9.38 -12.34
C SER A 91 8.78 -10.90 -12.28
N GLN A 92 8.31 -11.47 -13.40
CA GLN A 92 8.07 -12.90 -13.59
C GLN A 92 9.10 -13.54 -14.52
N ASP A 93 10.22 -12.86 -14.78
CA ASP A 93 11.31 -13.43 -15.55
C ASP A 93 11.95 -14.62 -14.82
N LYS A 94 12.55 -15.52 -15.60
CA LYS A 94 13.13 -16.77 -15.10
C LYS A 94 14.18 -16.54 -14.01
N GLN A 95 14.98 -15.48 -14.14
CA GLN A 95 16.05 -15.18 -13.19
C GLN A 95 15.48 -14.71 -11.85
N THR A 96 14.48 -13.83 -11.86
CA THR A 96 13.76 -13.40 -10.65
C THR A 96 13.09 -14.58 -9.95
N GLN A 97 12.45 -15.47 -10.71
CA GLN A 97 11.85 -16.70 -10.15
C GLN A 97 12.90 -17.64 -9.56
N PHE A 98 14.04 -17.83 -10.22
CA PHE A 98 15.15 -18.61 -9.69
C PHE A 98 15.68 -18.03 -8.36
N LEU A 99 15.92 -16.72 -8.29
CA LEU A 99 16.44 -16.06 -7.08
C LEU A 99 15.45 -16.13 -5.91
N ARG A 100 14.15 -15.97 -6.18
CA ARG A 100 13.08 -16.21 -5.20
C ARG A 100 13.11 -17.66 -4.72
N GLY A 101 13.15 -18.62 -5.65
CA GLY A 101 13.22 -20.04 -5.33
C GLY A 101 14.48 -20.41 -4.53
N LEU A 102 15.61 -19.79 -4.84
CA LEU A 102 16.86 -19.94 -4.08
C LEU A 102 16.67 -19.49 -2.62
N PHE A 103 16.05 -18.34 -2.40
CA PHE A 103 15.75 -17.85 -1.05
C PHE A 103 14.78 -18.79 -0.30
N GLU A 104 13.76 -19.34 -0.98
CA GLU A 104 12.80 -20.27 -0.37
C GLU A 104 13.44 -21.56 0.16
N THR A 105 14.59 -21.97 -0.37
CA THR A 105 15.29 -23.17 0.11
C THR A 105 15.96 -22.98 1.47
N LEU A 106 16.17 -21.73 1.90
CA LEU A 106 16.80 -21.42 3.18
C LEU A 106 15.82 -21.69 4.34
N PRO A 107 16.29 -22.14 5.51
CA PRO A 107 15.44 -22.25 6.69
C PRO A 107 14.80 -20.90 7.06
N GLY A 108 13.55 -20.90 7.52
CA GLY A 108 12.81 -19.65 7.81
C GLY A 108 13.52 -18.70 8.78
N ARG A 109 14.21 -19.23 9.81
CA ARG A 109 15.03 -18.42 10.71
C ARG A 109 16.16 -17.69 9.98
N VAL A 110 16.80 -18.35 9.02
CA VAL A 110 17.90 -17.79 8.22
C VAL A 110 17.37 -16.77 7.23
N GLN A 111 16.23 -17.05 6.60
CA GLN A 111 15.54 -16.07 5.74
C GLN A 111 15.25 -14.77 6.51
N CYS A 112 14.71 -14.88 7.72
CA CYS A 112 14.43 -13.75 8.59
C CYS A 112 15.72 -12.99 8.97
N GLU A 113 16.75 -13.70 9.43
CA GLU A 113 18.04 -13.10 9.81
C GLU A 113 18.74 -12.40 8.63
N MET A 114 18.71 -13.01 7.45
CA MET A 114 19.27 -12.45 6.22
C MET A 114 18.59 -11.14 5.84
N LEU A 115 17.25 -11.08 5.87
CA LEU A 115 16.49 -9.86 5.58
C LEU A 115 16.73 -8.77 6.63
N LEU A 116 16.82 -9.13 7.91
CA LEU A 116 17.13 -8.19 8.98
C LEU A 116 18.50 -7.53 8.76
N LYS A 117 19.55 -8.33 8.58
CA LYS A 117 20.90 -7.81 8.33
C LYS A 117 20.99 -7.03 7.01
N ALA A 118 20.28 -7.46 5.96
CA ALA A 118 20.23 -6.71 4.70
C ALA A 118 19.58 -5.33 4.90
N THR A 119 18.55 -5.23 5.74
CA THR A 119 17.91 -3.95 6.09
C THR A 119 18.88 -3.01 6.83
N GLU A 120 19.76 -3.54 7.67
CA GLU A 120 20.77 -2.75 8.39
C GLU A 120 21.81 -2.11 7.45
N GLN A 121 22.03 -2.70 6.27
CA GLN A 121 22.97 -2.22 5.27
C GLN A 121 22.37 -1.20 4.28
N CYS A 122 21.05 -0.97 4.32
CA CYS A 122 20.40 0.03 3.48
C CYS A 122 20.82 1.45 3.89
N PHE A 123 21.23 2.26 2.92
CA PHE A 123 21.73 3.62 3.16
C PHE A 123 20.62 4.65 3.29
N ASN A 124 19.58 4.55 2.48
CA ASN A 124 18.48 5.51 2.48
C ASN A 124 17.24 4.96 3.20
N THR A 125 16.44 5.87 3.75
CA THR A 125 15.28 5.53 4.59
C THR A 125 14.21 4.76 3.84
N LEU A 126 13.94 5.10 2.57
CA LEU A 126 12.92 4.44 1.77
C LEU A 126 13.27 2.99 1.46
N GLU A 127 14.49 2.73 1.01
CA GLU A 127 14.99 1.39 0.72
C GLU A 127 14.99 0.53 1.99
N ARG A 128 15.42 1.10 3.12
CA ARG A 128 15.35 0.45 4.43
C ARG A 128 13.91 0.12 4.80
N ALA A 129 12.97 1.04 4.59
CA ALA A 129 11.55 0.82 4.86
C ALA A 129 10.94 -0.26 3.98
N GLU A 130 11.27 -0.29 2.68
CA GLU A 130 10.77 -1.30 1.74
C GLU A 130 11.33 -2.69 2.05
N MET A 131 12.63 -2.78 2.42
CA MET A 131 13.24 -4.01 2.90
C MET A 131 12.61 -4.52 4.18
N LEU A 132 12.37 -3.63 5.14
CA LEU A 132 11.71 -4.00 6.39
C LEU A 132 10.24 -4.37 6.17
N LEU A 133 9.53 -3.70 5.26
CA LEU A 133 8.17 -4.07 4.85
C LEU A 133 8.11 -5.49 4.26
N LEU A 134 9.10 -5.87 3.44
CA LEU A 134 9.22 -7.24 2.94
C LEU A 134 9.36 -8.25 4.09
N LEU A 135 10.22 -7.96 5.07
CA LEU A 135 10.37 -8.78 6.28
C LEU A 135 9.03 -8.89 7.03
N LEU A 136 8.38 -7.78 7.35
CA LEU A 136 7.15 -7.74 8.14
C LEU A 136 5.99 -8.51 7.50
N ARG A 137 5.87 -8.45 6.17
CA ARG A 137 4.84 -9.19 5.42
C ARG A 137 5.07 -10.70 5.43
N ARG A 138 6.33 -11.10 5.46
CA ARG A 138 6.75 -12.50 5.31
C ARG A 138 6.89 -13.21 6.64
N PHE A 139 7.24 -12.47 7.69
CA PHE A 139 7.41 -12.94 9.07
C PHE A 139 6.54 -12.08 10.01
N PRO A 140 5.20 -12.31 10.05
CA PRO A 140 4.28 -11.45 10.80
C PRO A 140 4.58 -11.32 12.30
N GLU A 141 5.26 -12.30 12.89
CA GLU A 141 5.75 -12.27 14.28
C GLU A 141 6.74 -11.12 14.54
N THR A 142 7.45 -10.68 13.50
CA THR A 142 8.41 -9.58 13.59
C THR A 142 7.75 -8.20 13.67
N VAL A 143 6.45 -8.09 13.35
CA VAL A 143 5.68 -6.83 13.43
C VAL A 143 5.68 -6.26 14.84
N VAL A 144 5.65 -7.12 15.86
CA VAL A 144 5.70 -6.69 17.27
C VAL A 144 7.00 -5.98 17.61
N GLN A 145 8.12 -6.42 17.01
CA GLN A 145 9.45 -5.89 17.29
C GLN A 145 9.78 -4.68 16.42
N HIS A 146 9.42 -4.70 15.13
CA HIS A 146 9.91 -3.72 14.15
C HIS A 146 8.81 -2.84 13.54
N GLY A 147 7.53 -3.23 13.62
CA GLY A 147 6.44 -2.53 12.94
C GLY A 147 6.27 -1.09 13.40
N VAL A 148 6.13 -0.89 14.72
CA VAL A 148 5.93 0.45 15.30
C VAL A 148 7.14 1.35 15.06
N GLY A 149 8.35 0.82 15.26
CA GLY A 149 9.59 1.56 15.02
C GLY A 149 9.74 2.01 13.57
N LEU A 150 9.36 1.17 12.60
CA LEU A 150 9.31 1.55 11.19
C LEU A 150 8.30 2.67 10.94
N GLY A 151 7.10 2.58 11.55
CA GLY A 151 6.09 3.61 11.42
C GLY A 151 6.55 4.98 11.91
N GLU A 152 7.16 5.05 13.10
CA GLU A 152 7.72 6.31 13.59
C GLU A 152 8.89 6.79 12.71
N THR A 153 9.80 5.90 12.28
CA THR A 153 10.92 6.28 11.39
C THR A 153 10.43 6.95 10.09
N LEU A 154 9.35 6.46 9.50
CA LEU A 154 8.75 7.07 8.30
C LEU A 154 8.14 8.44 8.59
N LEU A 155 7.45 8.60 9.72
CA LEU A 155 6.86 9.88 10.12
C LEU A 155 7.95 10.91 10.50
N ASP A 156 9.04 10.46 11.10
CA ASP A 156 10.20 11.31 11.40
C ASP A 156 10.89 11.74 10.10
N ALA A 157 11.09 10.82 9.15
CA ALA A 157 11.66 11.16 7.84
C ALA A 157 10.80 12.17 7.07
N GLU A 158 9.47 12.02 7.10
CA GLU A 158 8.55 13.02 6.56
C GLU A 158 8.76 14.41 7.17
N SER A 159 9.01 14.49 8.48
CA SER A 159 9.25 15.75 9.18
C SER A 159 10.64 16.33 8.90
N ILE A 160 11.66 15.49 8.72
CA ILE A 160 13.05 15.91 8.46
C ILE A 160 13.18 16.43 7.03
N GLU A 161 12.49 15.80 6.07
CA GLU A 161 12.50 16.21 4.67
C GLU A 161 11.50 17.35 4.36
N ASP A 162 10.87 17.92 5.38
CA ASP A 162 9.97 19.09 5.30
C ASP A 162 8.91 18.97 4.19
N GLN A 163 8.25 17.81 4.11
CA GLN A 163 7.28 17.52 3.07
C GLN A 163 6.07 18.46 3.17
N GLU A 164 5.89 19.33 2.15
CA GLU A 164 4.81 20.33 2.13
C GLU A 164 3.40 19.71 2.05
N SER A 165 3.30 18.52 1.45
CA SER A 165 2.03 17.82 1.26
C SER A 165 1.96 16.55 2.12
N PRO A 166 0.83 16.27 2.77
CA PRO A 166 0.65 15.01 3.50
C PRO A 166 0.63 13.79 2.60
N VAL A 167 0.52 13.94 1.26
CA VAL A 167 0.61 12.80 0.33
C VAL A 167 2.00 12.77 -0.34
N ASN A 168 2.92 12.21 0.42
CA ASN A 168 4.32 11.96 0.05
C ASN A 168 4.63 10.46 0.17
N CYS A 169 5.81 10.05 -0.24
CA CYS A 169 6.25 8.65 -0.25
C CYS A 169 6.27 8.02 1.15
N PHE A 170 6.76 8.73 2.17
CA PHE A 170 6.85 8.24 3.54
C PHE A 170 5.46 8.02 4.14
N ARG A 171 4.58 9.02 4.05
CA ARG A 171 3.21 8.91 4.56
C ARG A 171 2.45 7.81 3.86
N LYS A 172 2.64 7.66 2.55
CA LYS A 172 2.01 6.60 1.80
C LYS A 172 2.48 5.21 2.27
N LEU A 173 3.80 4.98 2.39
CA LEU A 173 4.33 3.71 2.93
C LEU A 173 3.80 3.45 4.34
N PHE A 174 3.79 4.48 5.20
CA PHE A 174 3.27 4.35 6.55
C PHE A 174 1.78 3.97 6.55
N VAL A 175 0.93 4.76 5.91
CA VAL A 175 -0.53 4.63 6.00
C VAL A 175 -1.06 3.44 5.20
N CYS A 176 -0.47 3.14 4.04
CA CYS A 176 -0.96 2.10 3.15
C CYS A 176 -0.35 0.72 3.43
N ASP A 177 0.90 0.68 3.87
CA ASP A 177 1.67 -0.57 3.94
C ASP A 177 2.02 -0.97 5.37
N VAL A 178 2.50 -0.04 6.20
CA VAL A 178 2.97 -0.34 7.57
C VAL A 178 1.84 -0.37 8.59
N LEU A 179 1.04 0.69 8.64
CA LEU A 179 -0.04 0.87 9.62
C LEU A 179 -1.03 -0.30 9.62
N PRO A 180 -1.49 -0.83 8.47
CA PRO A 180 -2.35 -2.01 8.45
C PRO A 180 -1.71 -3.25 9.07
N LEU A 181 -0.39 -3.44 8.95
CA LEU A 181 0.31 -4.56 9.59
C LEU A 181 0.31 -4.39 11.11
N ILE A 182 0.55 -3.17 11.59
CA ILE A 182 0.58 -2.85 13.03
C ILE A 182 -0.79 -3.04 13.68
N ILE A 183 -1.84 -2.39 13.15
CA ILE A 183 -3.14 -2.32 13.83
C ILE A 183 -3.94 -3.62 13.76
N ASN A 184 -3.69 -4.44 12.73
CA ASN A 184 -4.34 -5.75 12.59
C ASN A 184 -3.59 -6.86 13.35
N ASN A 185 -2.39 -6.60 13.84
CA ASN A 185 -1.66 -7.57 14.67
C ASN A 185 -2.18 -7.50 16.13
N PRO A 186 -2.72 -8.60 16.68
CA PRO A 186 -3.28 -8.62 18.03
C PRO A 186 -2.23 -8.49 19.14
N ASP A 187 -0.99 -8.90 18.86
CA ASP A 187 0.11 -8.94 19.83
C ASP A 187 0.79 -7.58 20.00
N VAL A 188 0.72 -6.73 18.98
CA VAL A 188 1.11 -5.32 19.11
C VAL A 188 0.15 -4.64 20.06
N ARG A 189 0.62 -4.02 21.15
CA ARG A 189 -0.21 -3.20 22.06
C ARG A 189 0.12 -1.73 21.88
N LEU A 190 -0.85 -0.94 21.41
CA LEU A 190 -0.71 0.50 21.23
C LEU A 190 -1.64 1.26 22.17
N PRO A 191 -1.18 2.37 22.78
CA PRO A 191 -2.06 3.25 23.54
C PRO A 191 -3.06 3.97 22.62
N ALA A 192 -4.26 4.27 23.13
CA ALA A 192 -5.34 4.90 22.35
C ALA A 192 -4.91 6.23 21.71
N ASN A 193 -4.12 7.05 22.41
CA ASN A 193 -3.63 8.33 21.89
C ASN A 193 -2.79 8.15 20.62
N LEU A 194 -1.99 7.09 20.54
CA LEU A 194 -1.18 6.78 19.36
C LEU A 194 -2.06 6.28 18.21
N LEU A 195 -3.06 5.45 18.50
CA LEU A 195 -4.06 5.02 17.51
C LEU A 195 -4.82 6.22 16.91
N TYR A 196 -5.18 7.22 17.73
CA TYR A 196 -5.79 8.46 17.25
C TYR A 196 -4.82 9.30 16.41
N LYS A 197 -3.54 9.42 16.80
CA LYS A 197 -2.49 10.06 15.99
C LYS A 197 -2.40 9.41 14.60
N TYR A 198 -2.35 8.08 14.55
CA TYR A 198 -2.25 7.34 13.30
C TYR A 198 -3.52 7.45 12.44
N LEU A 199 -4.70 7.42 13.05
CA LEU A 199 -5.96 7.64 12.34
C LEU A 199 -6.02 9.04 11.72
N ASN A 200 -5.56 10.08 12.43
CA ASN A 200 -5.45 11.43 11.88
C ASN A 200 -4.51 11.47 10.68
N LYS A 201 -3.31 10.90 10.80
CA LYS A 201 -2.32 10.86 9.71
C LYS A 201 -2.86 10.12 8.49
N ALA A 202 -3.63 9.05 8.70
CA ALA A 202 -4.31 8.32 7.63
C ALA A 202 -5.44 9.13 6.99
N ALA A 203 -6.29 9.77 7.80
CA ALA A 203 -7.38 10.61 7.32
C ALA A 203 -6.86 11.76 6.46
N GLU A 204 -5.88 12.51 6.97
CA GLU A 204 -5.21 13.59 6.26
C GLU A 204 -4.63 13.11 4.92
N PHE A 205 -3.89 12.00 4.93
CA PHE A 205 -3.31 11.41 3.72
C PHE A 205 -4.37 11.05 2.68
N TYR A 206 -5.35 10.22 3.05
CA TYR A 206 -6.33 9.69 2.09
C TYR A 206 -7.28 10.78 1.58
N ILE A 207 -7.69 11.73 2.43
CA ILE A 207 -8.53 12.87 2.01
C ILE A 207 -7.76 13.71 1.00
N ASN A 208 -6.53 14.12 1.31
CA ASN A 208 -5.72 14.89 0.38
C ASN A 208 -5.40 14.11 -0.90
N TYR A 209 -5.18 12.80 -0.81
CA TYR A 209 -4.93 11.96 -1.98
C TYR A 209 -6.12 11.98 -2.96
N VAL A 210 -7.37 11.88 -2.46
CA VAL A 210 -8.56 11.88 -3.34
C VAL A 210 -8.99 13.27 -3.78
N THR A 211 -8.70 14.32 -3.01
CA THR A 211 -9.05 15.70 -3.36
C THR A 211 -7.97 16.44 -4.12
N ARG A 212 -6.86 15.77 -4.48
CA ARG A 212 -5.80 16.37 -5.28
C ARG A 212 -6.37 16.87 -6.61
N SER A 213 -6.09 18.13 -6.91
CA SER A 213 -6.40 18.69 -8.22
C SER A 213 -5.57 17.97 -9.28
N THR A 214 -6.14 17.86 -10.46
CA THR A 214 -5.42 17.49 -11.67
C THR A 214 -4.40 18.59 -11.94
N GLN A 215 -3.13 18.40 -11.57
CA GLN A 215 -2.09 19.34 -11.97
C GLN A 215 -2.08 19.38 -13.51
N THR A 216 -2.54 20.50 -14.06
CA THR A 216 -2.12 20.91 -15.40
C THR A 216 -0.70 21.41 -15.17
N GLU A 217 0.30 20.70 -15.68
CA GLU A 217 1.66 21.25 -15.76
C GLU A 217 1.58 22.54 -16.59
N SER A 218 1.46 23.67 -15.90
CA SER A 218 1.69 24.98 -16.49
C SER A 218 3.18 25.04 -16.82
N GLN A 219 3.45 24.81 -18.10
CA GLN A 219 4.60 25.27 -18.88
C GLN A 219 5.59 26.15 -18.10
N TYR A 220 6.72 25.57 -17.74
CA TYR A 220 8.02 26.21 -17.94
C TYR A 220 8.80 25.40 -18.96
N GLN A 221 8.47 25.58 -20.25
CA GLN A 221 9.42 25.49 -21.34
C GLN A 221 8.81 26.16 -22.58
N GLY A 222 9.60 27.05 -23.17
CA GLY A 222 9.16 28.02 -24.16
C GLY A 222 8.66 27.42 -25.47
N SER A 223 7.76 28.18 -26.08
CA SER A 223 7.65 28.42 -27.53
C SER A 223 8.24 27.34 -28.44
N GLN A 224 7.36 26.50 -28.98
CA GLN A 224 7.37 26.22 -30.41
C GLN A 224 5.98 25.79 -30.88
N ASP A 225 5.48 26.54 -31.88
CA ASP A 225 4.24 26.29 -32.60
C ASP A 225 4.23 24.91 -33.24
N SER A 226 3.21 24.11 -32.94
CA SER A 226 2.63 23.16 -33.89
C SER A 226 1.17 22.93 -33.52
N SER A 227 0.28 23.51 -34.32
CA SER A 227 -1.16 23.33 -34.26
C SER A 227 -1.54 21.96 -34.81
N ASP A 228 -1.49 20.92 -33.98
CA ASP A 228 -2.12 19.63 -34.29
C ASP A 228 -3.54 19.58 -33.71
N ILE A 229 -4.52 19.59 -34.61
CA ILE A 229 -5.94 19.38 -34.31
C ILE A 229 -6.11 17.94 -33.82
N MET A 230 -6.04 17.71 -32.50
CA MET A 230 -6.37 16.41 -31.91
C MET A 230 -7.88 16.24 -31.72
N SER A 231 -8.41 15.12 -32.21
CA SER A 231 -9.81 14.71 -32.09
C SER A 231 -10.26 14.48 -30.63
N PRO A 232 -11.57 14.62 -30.29
CA PRO A 232 -12.07 14.63 -28.90
C PRO A 232 -12.06 13.28 -28.16
N SER A 233 -11.39 12.24 -28.67
CA SER A 233 -11.63 10.85 -28.24
C SER A 233 -10.46 10.16 -27.55
N LYS A 234 -9.35 10.86 -27.25
CA LYS A 234 -8.31 10.32 -26.35
C LYS A 234 -8.57 10.80 -24.94
N ARG A 235 -9.34 10.03 -24.15
CA ARG A 235 -9.36 10.14 -22.69
C ARG A 235 -7.94 9.89 -22.19
N SER A 236 -7.18 10.96 -21.97
CA SER A 236 -5.91 10.92 -21.26
C SER A 236 -6.21 10.44 -19.84
N SER A 237 -5.86 9.18 -19.55
CA SER A 237 -5.83 8.67 -18.18
C SER A 237 -4.72 9.42 -17.45
N GLN A 238 -5.06 10.50 -16.76
CA GLN A 238 -4.10 11.27 -15.97
C GLN A 238 -3.44 10.38 -14.91
N LYS A 239 -2.11 10.45 -14.88
CA LYS A 239 -1.24 9.58 -14.08
C LYS A 239 -0.76 10.35 -12.86
N TYR A 240 -1.30 10.03 -11.69
CA TYR A 240 -0.81 10.59 -10.43
C TYR A 240 0.39 9.79 -9.94
N VAL A 241 1.57 10.42 -9.93
CA VAL A 241 2.79 9.85 -9.38
C VAL A 241 3.14 10.64 -8.12
N ILE A 242 3.34 9.94 -7.01
CA ILE A 242 3.84 10.53 -5.77
C ILE A 242 5.36 10.59 -5.90
N ASP A 243 5.97 11.74 -5.60
CA ASP A 243 7.42 11.90 -5.69
C ASP A 243 8.16 10.86 -4.86
N GLY A 244 9.24 10.32 -5.41
CA GLY A 244 10.01 9.22 -4.82
C GLY A 244 9.41 7.82 -5.03
N LEU A 245 8.31 7.69 -5.77
CA LEU A 245 7.64 6.42 -6.03
C LEU A 245 7.41 6.17 -7.53
N THR A 246 7.27 4.89 -7.89
CA THR A 246 6.87 4.50 -9.25
C THR A 246 5.39 4.80 -9.49
N GLU A 247 4.97 4.88 -10.75
CA GLU A 247 3.54 5.06 -11.11
C GLU A 247 2.67 3.96 -10.49
N LYS A 248 3.09 2.70 -10.63
CA LYS A 248 2.35 1.56 -10.06
C LYS A 248 2.24 1.65 -8.55
N SER A 249 3.33 2.00 -7.86
CA SER A 249 3.28 2.06 -6.41
C SER A 249 2.44 3.24 -5.95
N SER A 250 2.48 4.39 -6.63
CA SER A 250 1.70 5.60 -6.28
C SER A 250 0.19 5.39 -6.27
N GLN A 251 -0.33 4.44 -7.03
CA GLN A 251 -1.76 4.19 -7.16
C GLN A 251 -2.37 3.52 -5.92
N ILE A 252 -3.52 4.04 -5.50
CA ILE A 252 -4.33 3.50 -4.40
C ILE A 252 -5.71 3.12 -4.91
N THR A 253 -6.06 1.84 -4.77
CA THR A 253 -7.40 1.34 -5.04
C THR A 253 -8.32 1.58 -3.83
N ASP A 254 -9.52 2.07 -4.09
CA ASP A 254 -10.58 2.29 -3.09
C ASP A 254 -10.12 3.04 -1.83
N PRO A 255 -9.53 4.25 -1.96
CA PRO A 255 -8.92 4.99 -0.85
C PRO A 255 -9.88 5.22 0.33
N TRP A 256 -11.15 5.52 0.06
CA TRP A 256 -12.18 5.62 1.10
C TRP A 256 -12.39 4.30 1.84
N GLU A 257 -12.50 3.16 1.13
CA GLU A 257 -12.68 1.86 1.79
C GLU A 257 -11.49 1.53 2.69
N ARG A 258 -10.26 1.81 2.25
CA ARG A 258 -9.05 1.63 3.06
C ARG A 258 -9.07 2.50 4.33
N LEU A 259 -9.43 3.78 4.22
CA LEU A 259 -9.55 4.68 5.37
C LEU A 259 -10.62 4.22 6.38
N PHE A 260 -11.79 3.81 5.90
CA PHE A 260 -12.87 3.31 6.77
C PHE A 260 -12.52 1.95 7.41
N LYS A 261 -11.72 1.10 6.74
CA LYS A 261 -11.15 -0.11 7.38
C LYS A 261 -10.23 0.25 8.54
N ILE A 262 -9.35 1.24 8.38
CA ILE A 262 -8.49 1.74 9.47
C ILE A 262 -9.34 2.28 10.62
N LEU A 263 -10.35 3.12 10.33
CA LEU A 263 -11.29 3.62 11.35
C LEU A 263 -11.94 2.48 12.14
N SER A 264 -12.40 1.43 11.45
CA SER A 264 -13.04 0.29 12.09
C SER A 264 -12.10 -0.45 13.02
N VAL A 265 -10.85 -0.69 12.60
CA VAL A 265 -9.87 -1.39 13.43
C VAL A 265 -9.46 -0.54 14.62
N VAL A 266 -9.17 0.75 14.42
CA VAL A 266 -8.89 1.70 15.51
C VAL A 266 -10.06 1.75 16.49
N GLY A 267 -11.29 1.81 16.01
CA GLY A 267 -12.48 1.80 16.86
C GLY A 267 -12.59 0.54 17.72
N MET A 268 -12.33 -0.64 17.16
CA MET A 268 -12.28 -1.89 17.94
C MET A 268 -11.18 -1.84 19.02
N ARG A 269 -9.99 -1.36 18.65
CA ARG A 269 -8.82 -1.27 19.55
C ARG A 269 -8.96 -0.21 20.64
N CYS A 270 -9.82 0.79 20.42
CA CYS A 270 -10.17 1.82 21.39
C CYS A 270 -11.50 1.55 22.12
N GLU A 271 -12.04 0.32 22.00
CA GLU A 271 -13.27 -0.11 22.68
C GLU A 271 -14.50 0.76 22.34
N TRP A 272 -14.56 1.29 21.12
CA TRP A 272 -15.72 2.04 20.66
C TRP A 272 -16.93 1.12 20.50
N GLN A 273 -18.12 1.72 20.59
CA GLN A 273 -19.39 1.01 20.35
C GLN A 273 -19.61 0.78 18.84
N MET A 274 -18.82 -0.13 18.27
CA MET A 274 -18.92 -0.59 16.90
C MET A 274 -19.53 -2.00 16.92
N ASP A 275 -20.74 -2.13 16.38
CA ASP A 275 -21.36 -3.45 16.15
C ASP A 275 -20.53 -4.16 15.06
N LYS A 276 -20.37 -5.47 15.22
CA LYS A 276 -19.60 -6.30 14.30
C LYS A 276 -20.34 -6.41 12.95
N GLY A 277 -19.92 -5.65 11.93
CA GLY A 277 -20.47 -5.76 10.57
C GLY A 277 -20.12 -4.60 9.63
N ARG A 278 -20.32 -4.81 8.32
CA ARG A 278 -20.26 -3.72 7.32
C ARG A 278 -21.49 -2.83 7.52
N ARG A 279 -21.29 -1.63 8.08
CA ARG A 279 -22.32 -0.59 8.20
C ARG A 279 -22.35 0.29 6.96
N SER A 280 -23.53 0.70 6.53
CA SER A 280 -23.66 1.81 5.57
C SER A 280 -23.25 3.13 6.24
N PHE A 281 -22.93 4.15 5.46
CA PHE A 281 -22.63 5.49 6.02
C PHE A 281 -23.84 6.08 6.75
N GLY A 282 -25.06 5.76 6.30
CA GLY A 282 -26.29 6.13 7.00
C GLY A 282 -26.38 5.52 8.40
N ASP A 283 -26.01 4.24 8.55
CA ASP A 283 -26.01 3.55 9.84
C ASP A 283 -24.98 4.16 10.80
N ILE A 284 -23.80 4.52 10.27
CA ILE A 284 -22.76 5.21 11.06
C ILE A 284 -23.31 6.53 11.60
N LEU A 285 -23.93 7.36 10.74
CA LEU A 285 -24.50 8.65 11.16
C LEU A 285 -25.65 8.49 12.15
N HIS A 286 -26.54 7.52 11.94
CA HIS A 286 -27.64 7.25 12.86
C HIS A 286 -27.11 6.87 14.24
N ARG A 287 -26.12 5.97 14.30
CA ARG A 287 -25.45 5.59 15.55
C ARG A 287 -24.76 6.78 16.22
N MET A 288 -24.08 7.64 15.46
CA MET A 288 -23.41 8.82 16.03
C MET A 288 -24.43 9.80 16.60
N LYS A 289 -25.57 9.99 15.93
CA LYS A 289 -26.68 10.80 16.44
C LYS A 289 -27.20 10.26 17.78
N ASP A 290 -27.41 8.95 17.88
CA ASP A 290 -27.85 8.33 19.14
C ASP A 290 -26.79 8.49 20.24
N LEU A 291 -25.52 8.23 19.94
CA LEU A 291 -24.42 8.36 20.88
C LEU A 291 -24.26 9.81 21.39
N CYS A 292 -24.42 10.81 20.51
CA CYS A 292 -24.44 12.22 20.87
C CYS A 292 -25.55 12.57 21.86
N ARG A 293 -26.77 12.00 21.70
CA ARG A 293 -27.90 12.30 22.60
C ARG A 293 -27.63 11.87 24.04
N TYR A 294 -26.87 10.80 24.23
CA TYR A 294 -26.60 10.23 25.55
C TYR A 294 -25.18 10.48 26.04
N ILE A 295 -24.39 11.30 25.34
CA ILE A 295 -22.94 11.42 25.59
C ILE A 295 -22.62 11.94 27.01
N SER A 296 -23.48 12.81 27.55
CA SER A 296 -23.34 13.38 28.90
C SER A 296 -23.67 12.39 30.02
N ASN A 297 -24.27 11.23 29.69
CA ASN A 297 -24.68 10.24 30.67
C ASN A 297 -23.58 9.21 30.97
N PHE A 298 -22.47 9.24 30.22
CA PHE A 298 -21.34 8.33 30.43
C PHE A 298 -20.40 8.84 31.52
N ASP A 299 -19.73 7.91 32.20
CA ASP A 299 -18.63 8.24 33.09
C ASP A 299 -17.47 8.93 32.35
N SER A 300 -16.51 9.51 33.09
CA SER A 300 -15.44 10.30 32.47
C SER A 300 -14.58 9.52 31.48
N GLU A 301 -14.41 8.21 31.68
CA GLU A 301 -13.56 7.39 30.81
C GLU A 301 -14.28 7.07 29.50
N ALA A 302 -15.51 6.56 29.59
CA ALA A 302 -16.35 6.24 28.45
C ALA A 302 -16.73 7.51 27.67
N HIS A 303 -16.94 8.63 28.35
CA HIS A 303 -17.21 9.92 27.72
C HIS A 303 -16.10 10.32 26.73
N ILE A 304 -14.82 10.20 27.12
CA ILE A 304 -13.69 10.54 26.24
C ILE A 304 -13.63 9.58 25.05
N LYS A 305 -13.78 8.27 25.28
CA LYS A 305 -13.77 7.25 24.21
C LYS A 305 -14.85 7.53 23.16
N TYR A 306 -16.09 7.74 23.61
CA TYR A 306 -17.24 7.95 22.72
C TYR A 306 -17.27 9.33 22.07
N LYS A 307 -16.73 10.35 22.72
CA LYS A 307 -16.49 11.65 22.08
C LYS A 307 -15.57 11.51 20.87
N ASN A 308 -14.46 10.78 21.02
CA ASN A 308 -13.57 10.51 19.90
C ASN A 308 -14.27 9.70 18.79
N GLN A 309 -15.04 8.67 19.16
CA GLN A 309 -15.83 7.88 18.20
C GLN A 309 -16.74 8.78 17.36
N VAL A 310 -17.51 9.66 18.00
CA VAL A 310 -18.41 10.63 17.34
C VAL A 310 -17.63 11.51 16.39
N VAL A 311 -16.54 12.13 16.84
CA VAL A 311 -15.76 13.08 16.06
C VAL A 311 -15.20 12.41 14.81
N TYR A 312 -14.45 11.32 14.95
CA TYR A 312 -13.80 10.66 13.82
C TYR A 312 -14.81 10.07 12.83
N SER A 313 -15.85 9.39 13.33
CA SER A 313 -16.84 8.75 12.46
C SER A 313 -17.63 9.79 11.67
N THR A 314 -18.08 10.86 12.32
CA THR A 314 -18.87 11.92 11.66
C THR A 314 -18.00 12.72 10.70
N MET A 315 -16.77 13.08 11.10
CA MET A 315 -15.82 13.79 10.25
C MET A 315 -15.52 13.04 8.96
N LEU A 316 -15.20 11.75 9.04
CA LEU A 316 -14.86 10.96 7.85
C LEU A 316 -16.06 10.73 6.93
N VAL A 317 -17.25 10.50 7.51
CA VAL A 317 -18.48 10.42 6.71
C VAL A 317 -18.77 11.75 6.04
N PHE A 318 -18.59 12.88 6.74
CA PHE A 318 -18.76 14.21 6.17
C PHE A 318 -17.81 14.44 4.99
N PHE A 319 -16.50 14.25 5.16
CA PHE A 319 -15.53 14.45 4.07
C PHE A 319 -15.80 13.56 2.87
N LYS A 320 -16.20 12.30 3.10
CA LYS A 320 -16.58 11.40 2.01
C LYS A 320 -17.78 11.94 1.22
N ASN A 321 -18.85 12.32 1.92
CA ASN A 321 -20.07 12.82 1.26
C ASN A 321 -19.81 14.17 0.58
N ALA A 322 -19.02 15.05 1.19
CA ALA A 322 -18.60 16.31 0.58
C ALA A 322 -17.80 16.06 -0.70
N PHE A 323 -16.84 15.14 -0.67
CA PHE A 323 -16.10 14.73 -1.87
C PHE A 323 -17.03 14.18 -2.96
N GLN A 324 -17.97 13.28 -2.60
CA GLN A 324 -18.93 12.72 -3.56
C GLN A 324 -19.84 13.79 -4.15
N TYR A 325 -20.35 14.70 -3.32
CA TYR A 325 -21.18 15.82 -3.76
C TYR A 325 -20.41 16.70 -4.76
N VAL A 326 -19.25 17.24 -4.36
CA VAL A 326 -18.48 18.14 -5.22
C VAL A 326 -17.96 17.44 -6.48
N SER A 327 -17.60 16.15 -6.40
CA SER A 327 -17.23 15.36 -7.59
C SER A 327 -18.37 15.19 -8.58
N ASN A 328 -19.62 15.22 -8.13
CA ASN A 328 -20.79 15.15 -9.00
C ASN A 328 -21.13 16.53 -9.60
N ILE A 329 -21.03 17.61 -8.81
CA ILE A 329 -21.34 18.98 -9.26
C ILE A 329 -20.28 19.50 -10.22
N GLN A 330 -19.01 19.32 -9.84
CA GLN A 330 -17.88 19.88 -10.55
C GLN A 330 -16.83 18.78 -10.78
N PRO A 331 -17.11 17.83 -11.70
CA PRO A 331 -16.21 16.72 -11.98
C PRO A 331 -14.80 17.18 -12.35
N SER A 332 -14.67 18.34 -13.00
CA SER A 332 -13.39 18.93 -13.42
C SER A 332 -12.41 19.21 -12.28
N LEU A 333 -12.87 19.33 -11.03
CA LEU A 333 -11.97 19.54 -9.88
C LEU A 333 -11.20 18.27 -9.47
N PHE A 334 -11.74 17.09 -9.74
CA PHE A 334 -11.26 15.82 -9.16
C PHE A 334 -11.09 14.69 -10.18
N GLN A 335 -11.01 14.99 -11.48
CA GLN A 335 -10.90 13.96 -12.53
C GLN A 335 -9.65 13.07 -12.34
N GLY A 336 -9.82 11.97 -11.62
CA GLY A 336 -8.85 10.90 -11.50
C GLY A 336 -9.30 9.60 -12.19
N PRO A 337 -8.37 8.64 -12.40
CA PRO A 337 -8.52 7.55 -13.37
C PRO A 337 -9.56 6.47 -13.03
N ASN A 338 -10.24 6.56 -11.88
CA ASN A 338 -11.19 5.54 -11.41
C ASN A 338 -12.52 6.16 -10.95
N ALA A 339 -13.27 6.74 -11.87
CA ALA A 339 -14.72 6.86 -11.71
C ALA A 339 -15.36 5.63 -12.37
N PRO A 340 -15.58 4.50 -11.65
CA PRO A 340 -16.27 3.36 -12.23
C PRO A 340 -17.71 3.77 -12.49
N ASN A 341 -18.19 3.70 -13.75
CA ASN A 341 -19.59 3.74 -14.19
C ASN A 341 -20.61 4.14 -13.10
N GLN A 342 -20.50 5.35 -12.56
CA GLN A 342 -21.50 5.84 -11.62
C GLN A 342 -22.66 6.28 -12.49
N THR A 343 -23.83 5.71 -12.22
CA THR A 343 -25.11 6.21 -12.73
C THR A 343 -25.08 7.73 -12.55
N PRO A 344 -25.30 8.54 -13.60
CA PRO A 344 -25.19 9.99 -13.49
C PRO A 344 -26.14 10.45 -12.39
N LEU A 345 -25.56 10.89 -11.27
CA LEU A 345 -26.30 11.43 -10.14
C LEU A 345 -26.66 12.87 -10.51
N VAL A 346 -27.91 13.05 -10.94
CA VAL A 346 -28.48 14.38 -11.18
C VAL A 346 -28.86 14.96 -9.82
N LEU A 347 -28.33 16.14 -9.50
CA LEU A 347 -28.75 16.86 -8.31
C LEU A 347 -30.18 17.34 -8.48
N LEU A 348 -30.97 17.33 -7.40
CA LEU A 348 -32.34 17.85 -7.43
C LEU A 348 -32.41 19.33 -7.86
N GLU A 349 -31.35 20.09 -7.60
CA GLU A 349 -31.20 21.48 -8.04
C GLU A 349 -30.92 21.64 -9.54
N ASP A 350 -30.46 20.59 -10.22
CA ASP A 350 -30.24 20.55 -11.67
C ASP A 350 -31.43 19.97 -12.45
N VAL A 351 -32.38 19.31 -11.76
CA VAL A 351 -33.61 18.80 -12.39
C VAL A 351 -34.39 19.89 -13.14
N PRO A 352 -34.53 21.13 -12.64
CA PRO A 352 -35.13 22.22 -13.41
C PRO A 352 -34.32 22.61 -14.64
N ASN A 353 -33.00 22.47 -14.64
CA ASN A 353 -32.17 22.78 -15.81
C ASN A 353 -32.18 21.66 -16.87
N ILE A 354 -32.48 20.43 -16.46
CA ILE A 354 -32.50 19.24 -17.33
C ILE A 354 -33.91 19.02 -17.92
N TYR A 355 -34.96 19.36 -17.18
CA TYR A 355 -36.36 19.19 -17.60
C TYR A 355 -37.14 20.52 -17.74
N GLY A 356 -36.51 21.66 -17.48
CA GLY A 356 -37.11 22.99 -17.61
C GLY A 356 -37.11 23.48 -19.05
N ASP A 357 -37.93 22.82 -19.86
CA ASP A 357 -38.65 23.47 -20.95
C ASP A 357 -39.94 22.68 -21.19
N THR A 358 -40.79 22.65 -20.17
CA THR A 358 -42.22 22.48 -20.39
C THR A 358 -42.88 23.71 -19.81
N ASP A 359 -43.18 24.66 -20.69
CA ASP A 359 -44.08 25.78 -20.40
C ASP A 359 -45.37 25.23 -19.78
N ILE A 360 -45.45 25.26 -18.44
CA ILE A 360 -46.70 25.03 -17.74
C ILE A 360 -47.47 26.33 -17.86
N ASP A 361 -48.21 26.41 -18.96
CA ASP A 361 -49.10 27.51 -19.30
C ASP A 361 -50.05 27.78 -18.12
N ARG A 362 -49.84 28.93 -17.50
CA ARG A 362 -50.48 29.35 -16.26
C ARG A 362 -51.89 29.84 -16.58
N ASN A 363 -52.86 28.96 -16.80
CA ASN A 363 -54.26 29.37 -16.92
C ASN A 363 -55.27 28.25 -16.59
N LYS A 364 -55.81 28.30 -15.36
CA LYS A 364 -57.25 28.31 -15.01
C LYS A 364 -57.49 27.70 -13.62
N HIS A 365 -57.76 28.56 -12.65
CA HIS A 365 -58.45 28.18 -11.42
C HIS A 365 -59.86 27.66 -11.75
N ILE A 366 -60.12 26.37 -11.53
CA ILE A 366 -61.47 25.82 -11.56
C ILE A 366 -62.04 25.89 -10.13
N HIS A 367 -62.96 26.83 -9.93
CA HIS A 367 -63.79 26.91 -8.73
C HIS A 367 -64.69 25.67 -8.61
N LYS A 368 -64.52 24.91 -7.53
CA LYS A 368 -65.40 23.81 -7.12
C LYS A 368 -66.71 24.39 -6.59
N LYS A 369 -67.76 24.48 -7.43
CA LYS A 369 -69.13 24.81 -7.00
C LYS A 369 -70.03 23.57 -7.01
N ARG A 370 -70.54 23.29 -5.81
CA ARG A 370 -71.48 22.26 -5.38
C ARG A 370 -72.80 22.31 -6.17
N LYS A 371 -73.37 21.17 -6.57
CA LYS A 371 -74.79 21.05 -6.94
C LYS A 371 -75.43 19.87 -6.20
N LEU A 372 -76.46 20.20 -5.44
CA LEU A 372 -77.36 19.31 -4.73
C LEU A 372 -78.20 18.48 -5.72
N ALA A 373 -78.61 17.30 -5.26
CA ALA A 373 -79.57 16.42 -5.89
C ALA A 373 -81.00 16.93 -5.65
N GLU A 374 -81.85 16.87 -6.68
CA GLU A 374 -83.31 16.82 -6.53
C GLU A 374 -83.96 16.32 -7.83
N GLY A 375 -85.00 15.48 -7.67
CA GLY A 375 -86.06 15.33 -8.67
C GLY A 375 -86.01 14.08 -9.58
N ARG A 376 -86.36 12.91 -9.04
CA ARG A 376 -87.01 11.85 -9.84
C ARG A 376 -88.50 12.18 -9.91
N GLU A 377 -89.03 12.37 -11.11
CA GLU A 377 -90.44 12.11 -11.42
C GLU A 377 -90.51 10.90 -12.36
N LYS A 378 -91.26 9.88 -11.96
CA LYS A 378 -91.81 8.87 -12.86
C LYS A 378 -93.32 8.91 -12.71
N THR A 379 -93.97 9.03 -13.85
CA THR A 379 -95.40 8.84 -14.08
C THR A 379 -95.80 7.36 -13.96
N MET A 380 -97.05 7.19 -13.52
CA MET A 380 -97.88 5.98 -13.30
C MET A 380 -97.82 5.36 -11.91
#